data_AF-A0AAV5RS43-F1
#
_entry.id   AF-A0AAV5RS43-F1
#
_cell.length_a   1.000
_cell.length_b   1.000
_cell.length_c   1.000
_cell.angle_alpha   90.00
_cell.angle_beta   90.00
_cell.angle_gamma   90.00
#
_symmetry.space_group_name_H-M   'P 1'
#
loop_
_entity.id
_entity.type
_entity.pdbx_description
1 polymer ?
#
loop_
_entity_poly.entity_id
_entity_poly.type
_entity_poly.pdbx_seq_one_letter_code
_entity_poly.pdbx_strand_id
1 'polypeptide(L)'
;MSRVGLFYSRQLDEELGRVLGAQAESALGRPLDGLWRFLWDSVLFAASTGASGSFSATYGARLSGVRFAAPRRVLYVCAVLAQYGAATVQNWLVRGHGRLLHLLRAIFAAADLADFLCFLSAPRGGAAQYLGAVYRLLRVRAQSAAGAAGGYTEQTRLASIDFENRQLLWNALLELLNAVALPNSRRIYMAVRRGEQRRSSGAEKSAAGSCALCAAQACNPYKLRCCGAVYCYACACKALEWRACAACARSSDLSAEPLYP
;
A
#
# COMPACT_ATOMS: atom_id res chain seq x y z
N MET A 1 -16.78 -3.93 -5.53
CA MET A 1 -16.30 -2.54 -5.67
C MET A 1 -16.62 -1.70 -4.43
N SER A 2 -17.45 -2.17 -3.48
CA SER A 2 -17.73 -1.57 -2.15
C SER A 2 -16.56 -1.32 -1.20
N ARG A 3 -15.39 -1.89 -1.51
CA ARG A 3 -14.33 -2.22 -0.54
C ARG A 3 -13.37 -1.06 -0.29
N VAL A 4 -13.11 -0.27 -1.32
CA VAL A 4 -12.22 0.91 -1.26
C VAL A 4 -13.01 2.12 -0.77
N GLY A 5 -14.27 2.27 -1.21
CA GLY A 5 -15.19 3.30 -0.70
C GLY A 5 -15.40 3.25 0.82
N LEU A 6 -15.21 2.08 1.43
CA LEU A 6 -15.21 1.91 2.89
C LEU A 6 -14.03 2.63 3.57
N PHE A 7 -12.80 2.46 3.08
CA PHE A 7 -11.65 3.17 3.63
C PHE A 7 -11.75 4.68 3.39
N TYR A 8 -12.17 5.08 2.19
CA TYR A 8 -12.44 6.49 1.88
C TYR A 8 -13.52 7.08 2.77
N SER A 9 -14.58 6.33 3.10
CA SER A 9 -15.62 6.86 4.00
C SER A 9 -15.07 7.25 5.35
N ARG A 10 -14.18 6.42 5.91
CA ARG A 10 -13.54 6.70 7.19
C ARG A 10 -12.61 7.91 7.10
N GLN A 11 -11.79 7.97 6.06
CA GLN A 11 -10.88 9.08 5.86
C GLN A 11 -11.63 10.41 5.67
N LEU A 12 -12.72 10.41 4.90
CA LEU A 12 -13.57 11.59 4.72
C LEU A 12 -14.21 12.05 6.03
N ASP A 13 -14.65 11.12 6.88
CA ASP A 13 -15.18 11.44 8.20
C ASP A 13 -14.09 12.04 9.12
N GLU A 14 -12.86 11.53 9.05
CA GLU A 14 -11.70 12.08 9.78
C GLU A 14 -11.28 13.47 9.28
N GLU A 15 -11.27 13.68 7.96
CA GLU A 15 -10.97 14.98 7.34
C GLU A 15 -12.04 16.02 7.68
N LEU A 16 -13.32 15.65 7.63
CA LEU A 16 -14.42 16.52 8.04
C LEU A 16 -14.25 16.94 9.51
N GLY A 17 -13.94 15.99 10.39
CA GLY A 17 -13.70 16.25 11.81
C GLY A 17 -12.47 17.12 12.07
N ARG A 18 -11.46 17.07 11.21
CA ARG A 18 -10.28 17.94 11.28
C ARG A 18 -10.58 19.36 10.81
N VAL A 19 -11.23 19.51 9.66
CA VAL A 19 -11.53 20.83 9.07
C VAL A 19 -12.52 21.59 9.95
N LEU A 20 -13.63 20.96 10.33
CA LEU A 20 -14.62 21.60 11.19
C LEU A 20 -14.10 21.80 12.61
N GLY A 21 -13.25 20.89 13.11
CA GLY A 21 -12.56 21.04 14.39
C GLY A 21 -11.66 22.28 14.39
N ALA A 22 -10.85 22.49 13.36
CA ALA A 22 -9.98 23.66 13.26
C ALA A 22 -10.76 24.98 13.17
N GLN A 23 -11.91 24.98 12.50
CA GLN A 23 -12.82 26.14 12.48
C GLN A 23 -13.49 26.38 13.83
N ALA A 24 -13.83 25.33 14.56
CA ALA A 24 -14.38 25.45 15.90
C ALA A 24 -13.32 26.00 16.87
N GLU A 25 -12.09 25.50 16.81
CA GLU A 25 -10.97 25.98 17.63
C GLU A 25 -10.66 27.45 17.38
N SER A 26 -10.69 27.90 16.12
CA SER A 26 -10.49 29.32 15.79
C SER A 26 -11.65 30.19 16.27
N ALA A 27 -12.89 29.68 16.28
CA ALA A 27 -14.06 30.40 16.79
C ALA A 27 -14.13 30.43 18.33
N LEU A 28 -13.72 29.35 19.00
CA LEU A 28 -13.73 29.22 20.46
C LEU A 28 -12.47 29.80 21.13
N GLY A 29 -11.41 30.06 20.36
CA GLY A 29 -10.13 30.59 20.86
C GLY A 29 -9.41 29.65 21.83
N ARG A 30 -9.76 28.36 21.82
CA ARG A 30 -9.19 27.32 22.70
C ARG A 30 -9.05 26.00 21.93
N PRO A 31 -7.99 25.21 22.20
CA PRO A 31 -7.84 23.89 21.60
C PRO A 31 -8.92 22.92 22.12
N LEU A 32 -9.40 22.03 21.24
CA LEU A 32 -10.35 20.98 21.61
C LEU A 32 -9.59 19.81 22.23
N ASP A 33 -9.36 19.88 23.54
CA ASP A 33 -8.63 18.83 24.26
C ASP A 33 -9.55 17.81 24.94
N GLY A 34 -9.18 16.53 24.84
CA GLY A 34 -9.77 15.41 25.61
C GLY A 34 -11.29 15.32 25.52
N LEU A 35 -11.97 15.73 26.60
CA LEU A 35 -13.44 15.70 26.70
C LEU A 35 -14.12 16.64 25.71
N TRP A 36 -13.53 17.80 25.42
CA TRP A 36 -14.08 18.73 24.41
C TRP A 36 -14.00 18.14 23.02
N ARG A 37 -12.91 17.42 22.71
CA ARG A 37 -12.78 16.68 21.46
C ARG A 37 -13.84 15.60 21.34
N PHE A 38 -14.04 14.82 22.41
CA PHE A 38 -15.09 13.81 22.46
C PHE A 38 -16.47 14.41 22.22
N LEU A 39 -16.83 15.49 22.94
CA LEU A 39 -18.12 16.16 22.77
C LEU A 39 -18.30 16.69 21.35
N TRP A 40 -17.25 17.27 20.77
CA TRP A 40 -17.26 17.75 19.40
C TRP A 40 -17.50 16.61 18.41
N ASP A 41 -16.74 15.52 18.52
CA ASP A 41 -16.89 14.35 17.64
C ASP A 41 -18.27 13.69 17.82
N SER A 42 -18.85 13.71 19.03
CA SER A 42 -20.23 13.27 19.28
C SER A 42 -21.28 14.16 18.61
N VAL A 43 -21.13 15.48 18.69
CA VAL A 43 -22.03 16.44 18.02
C VAL A 43 -21.91 16.31 16.52
N LEU A 44 -20.68 16.24 16.01
CA LEU A 44 -20.41 16.05 14.59
C LEU A 44 -21.01 14.74 14.07
N PHE A 45 -20.84 13.65 14.82
CA PHE A 45 -21.48 12.37 14.49
C PHE A 45 -23.00 12.48 14.51
N ALA A 46 -23.57 13.18 15.48
CA ALA A 46 -25.01 13.37 15.57
C ALA A 46 -25.55 14.19 14.38
N ALA A 47 -24.85 15.23 13.95
CA ALA A 47 -25.25 16.07 12.82
C ALA A 47 -25.03 15.38 11.46
N SER A 48 -23.97 14.59 11.33
CA SER A 48 -23.54 14.01 10.06
C SER A 48 -24.14 12.63 9.75
N THR A 49 -24.58 11.91 10.78
CA THR A 49 -25.12 10.55 10.64
C THR A 49 -26.62 10.57 10.41
N GLY A 50 -27.04 10.03 9.26
CA GLY A 50 -28.46 9.79 9.02
C GLY A 50 -28.80 8.32 9.00
N ALA A 51 -29.97 8.00 9.55
CA ALA A 51 -30.54 6.66 9.58
C ALA A 51 -31.70 6.56 8.58
N SER A 52 -31.76 5.46 7.85
CA SER A 52 -32.85 5.14 6.93
C SER A 52 -33.24 3.68 7.17
N GLY A 53 -34.23 3.47 8.04
CA GLY A 53 -34.68 2.13 8.42
C GLY A 53 -33.62 1.32 9.15
N SER A 54 -33.35 0.09 8.69
CA SER A 54 -32.34 -0.82 9.25
C SER A 54 -30.89 -0.46 8.89
N PHE A 55 -30.70 0.59 8.08
CA PHE A 55 -29.39 1.05 7.64
C PHE A 55 -29.04 2.42 8.19
N SER A 56 -27.80 2.57 8.63
CA SER A 56 -27.23 3.85 9.02
C SER A 56 -26.04 4.18 8.14
N ALA A 57 -25.84 5.45 7.83
CA ALA A 57 -24.68 5.90 7.07
C ALA A 57 -24.13 7.19 7.67
N THR A 58 -22.82 7.21 7.89
CA THR A 58 -22.06 8.43 8.20
C THR A 58 -21.92 9.30 6.96
N TYR A 59 -21.40 10.51 7.12
CA TYR A 59 -21.22 11.43 6.01
C TYR A 59 -20.31 10.86 4.92
N GLY A 60 -19.12 10.38 5.29
CA GLY A 60 -18.19 9.75 4.37
C GLY A 60 -18.79 8.50 3.72
N ALA A 61 -19.59 7.73 4.46
CA ALA A 61 -20.24 6.53 3.91
C ALA A 61 -21.33 6.90 2.89
N ARG A 62 -22.07 7.99 3.10
CA ARG A 62 -23.03 8.50 2.11
C ARG A 62 -22.32 8.92 0.83
N LEU A 63 -21.21 9.64 0.94
CA LEU A 63 -20.44 10.13 -0.20
C LEU A 63 -19.75 9.01 -0.98
N SER A 64 -19.30 7.96 -0.30
CA SER A 64 -18.62 6.83 -0.94
C SER A 64 -19.56 5.69 -1.37
N GLY A 65 -20.88 5.88 -1.23
CA GLY A 65 -21.87 4.88 -1.62
C GLY A 65 -21.86 3.63 -0.75
N VAL A 66 -21.57 3.78 0.55
CA VAL A 66 -21.51 2.72 1.55
C VAL A 66 -22.65 2.92 2.57
N ARG A 67 -23.28 1.81 2.98
CA ARG A 67 -24.27 1.80 4.06
C ARG A 67 -23.90 0.73 5.08
N PHE A 68 -24.17 1.00 6.35
CA PHE A 68 -23.96 0.04 7.42
C PHE A 68 -25.29 -0.57 7.85
N ALA A 69 -25.35 -1.90 7.91
CA ALA A 69 -26.48 -2.65 8.45
C ALA A 69 -26.41 -2.67 9.98
N ALA A 70 -26.56 -1.50 10.61
CA ALA A 70 -26.51 -1.34 12.05
C ALA A 70 -27.36 -0.14 12.50
N PRO A 71 -27.92 -0.18 13.72
CA PRO A 71 -28.59 0.97 14.30
C PRO A 71 -27.57 2.07 14.64
N ARG A 72 -28.02 3.32 14.59
CA ARG A 72 -27.21 4.53 14.86
C ARG A 72 -26.39 4.46 16.15
N ARG A 73 -26.94 3.84 17.20
CA ARG A 73 -26.27 3.67 18.51
C ARG A 73 -25.03 2.78 18.42
N VAL A 74 -25.12 1.66 17.72
CA VAL A 74 -23.97 0.74 17.55
C VAL A 74 -22.91 1.41 16.69
N LEU A 75 -23.32 2.17 15.67
CA LEU A 75 -22.41 2.92 14.82
C LEU A 75 -21.68 4.02 15.60
N TYR A 76 -22.38 4.73 16.50
CA TYR A 76 -21.78 5.69 17.42
C TYR A 76 -20.73 5.05 18.32
N VAL A 77 -20.99 3.83 18.82
CA VAL A 77 -20.02 3.09 19.63
C VAL A 77 -18.76 2.81 18.83
N CYS A 78 -18.88 2.31 17.59
CA CYS A 78 -17.74 2.02 16.73
C CYS A 78 -16.95 3.29 16.33
N ALA A 79 -17.66 4.37 15.99
CA ALA A 79 -17.05 5.55 15.39
C ALA A 79 -16.43 6.49 16.44
N VAL A 80 -17.11 6.73 17.56
CA VAL A 80 -16.71 7.76 18.53
C VAL A 80 -16.20 7.14 19.83
N LEU A 81 -17.01 6.30 20.49
CA LEU A 81 -16.65 5.73 21.79
C LEU A 81 -15.46 4.78 21.72
N ALA A 82 -15.36 3.96 20.69
CA ALA A 82 -14.25 3.02 20.55
C ALA A 82 -12.91 3.74 20.35
N GLN A 83 -12.91 4.86 19.64
CA GLN A 83 -11.69 5.66 19.43
C GLN A 83 -11.25 6.36 20.72
N TYR A 84 -12.19 7.00 21.41
CA TYR A 84 -11.91 7.65 22.70
C TYR A 84 -11.51 6.64 23.79
N GLY A 85 -12.21 5.51 23.83
CA GLY A 85 -11.91 4.39 24.73
C GLY A 85 -10.54 3.79 24.46
N ALA A 86 -10.18 3.57 23.20
CA ALA A 86 -8.86 3.07 22.82
C ALA A 86 -7.74 4.04 23.25
N ALA A 87 -7.92 5.35 23.06
CA ALA A 87 -6.94 6.35 23.49
C ALA A 87 -6.77 6.36 25.01
N THR A 88 -7.88 6.28 25.76
CA THR A 88 -7.86 6.28 27.24
C THR A 88 -7.23 4.99 27.78
N VAL A 89 -7.61 3.84 27.21
CA VAL A 89 -7.06 2.53 27.58
C VAL A 89 -5.59 2.47 27.25
N GLN A 90 -5.17 2.95 26.07
CA GLN A 90 -3.76 2.97 25.69
C GLN A 90 -2.94 3.84 26.64
N ASN A 91 -3.41 5.04 26.97
CA ASN A 91 -2.72 5.94 27.90
C ASN A 91 -2.63 5.35 29.31
N TRP A 92 -3.65 4.60 29.75
CA TRP A 92 -3.62 3.88 31.02
C TRP A 92 -2.67 2.67 30.98
N LEU A 93 -2.69 1.88 29.91
CA LEU A 93 -1.86 0.69 29.75
C LEU A 93 -0.36 1.01 29.62
N VAL A 94 -0.03 2.14 28.96
CA VAL A 94 1.35 2.65 28.84
C VAL A 94 1.94 2.97 30.21
N ARG A 95 1.12 3.37 31.20
CA ARG A 95 1.59 3.73 32.54
C ARG A 95 1.92 2.53 33.44
N GLY A 96 1.48 1.32 33.11
CA GLY A 96 1.60 0.17 34.01
C GLY A 96 2.19 -1.11 33.41
N HIS A 97 1.92 -1.43 32.14
CA HIS A 97 2.17 -2.80 31.63
C HIS A 97 2.59 -2.81 30.15
N GLY A 98 3.85 -2.44 29.87
CA GLY A 98 4.39 -2.40 28.50
C GLY A 98 4.29 -3.73 27.73
N ARG A 99 4.47 -4.88 28.41
CA ARG A 99 4.37 -6.21 27.78
C ARG A 99 2.95 -6.53 27.29
N LEU A 100 1.93 -6.15 28.07
CA LEU A 100 0.52 -6.36 27.70
C LEU A 100 0.14 -5.51 26.48
N LEU A 101 0.67 -4.29 26.41
CA LEU A 101 0.48 -3.40 25.28
C LEU A 101 1.12 -3.94 24.00
N HIS A 102 2.32 -4.53 24.07
CA HIS A 102 2.91 -5.22 22.93
C HIS A 102 2.09 -6.42 22.47
N LEU A 103 1.57 -7.23 23.41
CA LEU A 103 0.72 -8.38 23.09
C LEU A 103 -0.60 -7.93 22.43
N LEU A 104 -1.27 -6.93 22.99
CA LEU A 104 -2.50 -6.37 22.42
C LEU A 104 -2.27 -5.79 21.04
N ARG A 105 -1.18 -5.03 20.84
CA ARG A 105 -0.80 -4.52 19.52
C ARG A 105 -0.55 -5.64 18.53
N ALA A 106 0.13 -6.71 18.95
CA ALA A 106 0.35 -7.88 18.11
C ALA A 106 -0.97 -8.59 17.74
N ILE A 107 -1.90 -8.72 18.70
CA ILE A 107 -3.23 -9.30 18.46
C ILE A 107 -4.03 -8.45 17.48
N PHE A 108 -4.08 -7.12 17.68
CA PHE A 108 -4.76 -6.22 16.76
C PHE A 108 -4.13 -6.23 15.37
N ALA A 109 -2.79 -6.19 15.29
CA ALA A 109 -2.09 -6.29 14.00
C ALA A 109 -2.34 -7.63 13.30
N ALA A 110 -2.41 -8.73 14.05
CA ALA A 110 -2.76 -10.05 13.51
C ALA A 110 -4.23 -10.10 13.06
N ALA A 111 -5.14 -9.46 13.80
CA ALA A 111 -6.54 -9.36 13.42
C ALA A 111 -6.72 -8.51 12.15
N ASP A 112 -6.00 -7.39 12.05
CA ASP A 112 -6.00 -6.52 10.86
C ASP A 112 -5.38 -7.23 9.66
N LEU A 113 -4.29 -7.99 9.87
CA LEU A 113 -3.70 -8.82 8.82
C LEU A 113 -4.67 -9.93 8.38
N ALA A 114 -5.36 -10.57 9.32
CA ALA A 114 -6.38 -11.57 9.00
C ALA A 114 -7.56 -10.94 8.25
N ASP A 115 -7.98 -9.72 8.62
CA ASP A 115 -9.03 -8.99 7.91
C ASP A 115 -8.57 -8.59 6.51
N PHE A 116 -7.30 -8.20 6.36
CA PHE A 116 -6.68 -7.92 5.06
C PHE A 116 -6.56 -9.18 4.18
N LEU A 117 -6.19 -10.33 4.75
CA LEU A 117 -6.14 -11.60 4.02
C LEU A 117 -7.54 -12.10 3.67
N CYS A 118 -8.53 -11.92 4.54
CA CYS A 118 -9.94 -12.15 4.22
C CYS A 118 -10.42 -11.19 3.13
N PHE A 119 -9.97 -9.93 3.15
CA PHE A 119 -10.26 -8.93 2.13
C PHE A 119 -9.69 -9.34 0.77
N LEU A 120 -8.49 -9.91 0.71
CA LEU A 120 -7.86 -10.40 -0.52
C LEU A 120 -8.48 -11.72 -1.02
N SER A 121 -8.78 -12.65 -0.11
CA SER A 121 -9.27 -13.99 -0.46
C SER A 121 -10.78 -14.04 -0.72
N ALA A 122 -11.57 -13.09 -0.22
CA ALA A 122 -13.01 -13.10 -0.40
C ALA A 122 -13.39 -12.87 -1.89
N PRO A 123 -14.01 -13.86 -2.57
CA PRO A 123 -14.45 -13.71 -3.94
C PRO A 123 -15.43 -12.54 -4.08
N ARG A 124 -15.46 -11.94 -5.28
CA ARG A 124 -16.33 -10.83 -5.66
C ARG A 124 -17.80 -11.20 -5.35
N GLY A 125 -18.33 -10.75 -4.21
CA GLY A 125 -19.78 -10.59 -4.03
C GLY A 125 -20.47 -11.18 -2.79
N GLY A 126 -19.78 -11.85 -1.84
CA GLY A 126 -20.51 -12.54 -0.76
C GLY A 126 -20.09 -12.31 0.69
N ALA A 127 -18.82 -11.98 0.95
CA ALA A 127 -18.34 -11.89 2.33
C ALA A 127 -18.85 -10.61 3.02
N ALA A 128 -19.38 -10.76 4.23
CA ALA A 128 -19.69 -9.65 5.13
C ALA A 128 -18.43 -8.79 5.33
N GLN A 129 -18.50 -7.52 4.98
CA GLN A 129 -17.35 -6.61 5.00
C GLN A 129 -17.36 -5.85 6.32
N TYR A 130 -16.26 -5.93 7.04
CA TYR A 130 -16.05 -5.21 8.29
C TYR A 130 -14.92 -4.18 8.06
N LEU A 131 -15.00 -3.04 8.73
CA LEU A 131 -14.03 -1.95 8.59
C LEU A 131 -12.78 -2.15 9.47
N GLY A 132 -12.84 -3.10 10.40
CA GLY A 132 -11.79 -3.40 11.36
C GLY A 132 -12.30 -4.29 12.49
N ALA A 133 -11.41 -4.65 13.41
CA ALA A 133 -11.70 -5.59 14.50
C ALA A 133 -12.91 -5.21 15.36
N VAL A 134 -13.08 -3.91 15.66
CA VAL A 134 -14.21 -3.41 16.47
C VAL A 134 -15.54 -3.57 15.73
N TYR A 135 -15.57 -3.26 14.44
CA TYR A 135 -16.75 -3.44 13.60
C TYR A 135 -17.12 -4.92 13.44
N ARG A 136 -16.11 -5.81 13.43
CA ARG A 136 -16.31 -7.26 13.40
C ARG A 136 -16.84 -7.79 14.73
N LEU A 137 -16.33 -7.32 15.86
CA LEU A 137 -16.80 -7.68 17.20
C LEU A 137 -18.27 -7.30 17.38
N LEU A 138 -18.65 -6.10 16.94
CA LEU A 138 -20.02 -5.59 17.00
C LEU A 138 -20.90 -6.04 15.81
N ARG A 139 -20.38 -6.91 14.93
CA ARG A 139 -21.05 -7.45 13.74
C ARG A 139 -21.66 -6.38 12.82
N VAL A 140 -21.04 -5.20 12.75
CA VAL A 140 -21.47 -4.09 11.89
C VAL A 140 -21.00 -4.36 10.47
N ARG A 141 -21.93 -4.79 9.63
CA ARG A 141 -21.64 -5.11 8.22
C ARG A 141 -21.77 -3.87 7.36
N ALA A 142 -20.73 -3.63 6.55
CA ALA A 142 -20.79 -2.69 5.45
C ALA A 142 -21.39 -3.33 4.20
N GLN A 143 -22.24 -2.58 3.51
CA GLN A 143 -22.85 -2.95 2.24
C GLN A 143 -22.59 -1.85 1.21
N SER A 144 -22.29 -2.24 -0.03
CA SER A 144 -22.28 -1.28 -1.14
C SER A 144 -23.69 -0.84 -1.43
N ALA A 145 -23.92 0.46 -1.54
CA ALA A 145 -25.11 1.01 -2.15
C ALA A 145 -25.08 0.97 -3.69
N ALA A 146 -24.13 0.25 -4.30
CA ALA A 146 -23.92 0.20 -5.76
C ALA A 146 -25.14 -0.31 -6.55
N GLY A 147 -26.12 -0.97 -5.91
CA GLY A 147 -27.40 -1.35 -6.52
C GLY A 147 -28.61 -0.49 -6.09
N ALA A 148 -28.43 0.47 -5.18
CA ALA A 148 -29.51 1.25 -4.55
C ALA A 148 -29.32 2.77 -4.67
N ALA A 149 -28.31 3.23 -5.41
CA ALA A 149 -28.10 4.64 -5.73
C ALA A 149 -28.99 5.01 -6.93
N GLY A 150 -30.20 5.50 -6.64
CA GLY A 150 -31.23 5.83 -7.63
C GLY A 150 -30.99 7.10 -8.46
N GLY A 151 -29.73 7.51 -8.70
CA GLY A 151 -29.43 8.74 -9.43
C GLY A 151 -28.14 8.66 -10.26
N TYR A 152 -28.19 9.25 -11.46
CA TYR A 152 -27.07 9.36 -12.41
C TYR A 152 -25.83 10.01 -11.76
N THR A 153 -26.03 11.07 -10.99
CA THR A 153 -24.96 11.83 -10.33
C THR A 153 -24.13 11.00 -9.35
N GLU A 154 -24.79 10.16 -8.54
CA GLU A 154 -24.12 9.29 -7.58
C GLU A 154 -23.32 8.19 -8.30
N GLN A 155 -23.86 7.65 -9.39
CA GLN A 155 -23.17 6.64 -10.18
C GLN A 155 -21.95 7.22 -10.90
N THR A 156 -22.05 8.43 -11.46
CA THR A 156 -20.91 9.12 -12.07
C THR A 156 -19.82 9.38 -11.04
N ARG A 157 -20.19 9.82 -9.83
CA ARG A 157 -19.21 10.07 -8.74
C ARG A 157 -18.46 8.82 -8.33
N LEU A 158 -19.17 7.71 -8.16
CA LEU A 158 -18.56 6.42 -7.83
C LEU A 158 -17.63 5.93 -8.95
N ALA A 159 -18.02 6.12 -10.21
CA ALA A 159 -17.18 5.77 -11.36
C ALA A 159 -15.89 6.60 -11.42
N SER A 160 -15.95 7.90 -11.10
CA SER A 160 -14.76 8.77 -11.02
C SER A 160 -13.79 8.31 -9.93
N ILE A 161 -14.31 8.03 -8.73
CA ILE A 161 -13.50 7.52 -7.61
C ILE A 161 -12.84 6.18 -7.98
N ASP A 162 -13.58 5.29 -8.64
CA ASP A 162 -13.04 4.01 -9.10
C ASP A 162 -11.91 4.18 -10.13
N PHE A 163 -12.01 5.18 -11.00
CA PHE A 163 -10.98 5.48 -11.98
C PHE A 163 -9.69 6.01 -11.33
N GLU A 164 -9.80 6.98 -10.43
CA GLU A 164 -8.66 7.54 -9.68
C GLU A 164 -7.94 6.46 -8.86
N ASN A 165 -8.70 5.58 -8.21
CA ASN A 165 -8.14 4.46 -7.44
C ASN A 165 -7.33 3.49 -8.29
N ARG A 166 -7.78 3.21 -9.51
CA ARG A 166 -7.02 2.36 -10.44
C ARG A 166 -5.73 3.03 -10.87
N GLN A 167 -5.74 4.34 -11.10
CA GLN A 167 -4.54 5.09 -11.45
C GLN A 167 -3.50 5.07 -10.33
N LEU A 168 -3.91 5.31 -9.08
CA LEU A 168 -3.02 5.23 -7.92
C LEU A 168 -2.42 3.84 -7.75
N LEU A 169 -3.22 2.79 -7.96
CA LEU A 169 -2.73 1.41 -7.88
C LEU A 169 -1.71 1.09 -8.98
N TRP A 170 -1.95 1.55 -10.21
CA TRP A 170 -0.96 1.40 -11.29
C TRP A 170 0.33 2.16 -10.99
N ASN A 171 0.24 3.38 -10.47
CA ASN A 171 1.41 4.16 -10.08
C ASN A 171 2.19 3.46 -8.96
N ALA A 172 1.52 3.00 -7.90
CA ALA A 172 2.17 2.28 -6.80
C ALA A 172 2.79 0.95 -7.27
N LEU A 173 2.13 0.23 -8.21
CA LEU A 173 2.69 -0.99 -8.79
C LEU A 173 3.95 -0.68 -9.61
N LEU A 174 3.94 0.38 -10.41
CA LEU A 174 5.11 0.83 -11.17
C LEU A 174 6.24 1.28 -10.24
N GLU A 175 5.93 1.98 -9.15
CA GLU A 175 6.91 2.39 -8.15
C GLU A 175 7.50 1.19 -7.41
N LEU A 176 6.68 0.19 -7.05
CA LEU A 176 7.16 -1.06 -6.46
C LEU A 176 8.02 -1.85 -7.45
N LEU A 177 7.61 -1.95 -8.71
CA LEU A 177 8.42 -2.57 -9.76
C LEU A 177 9.74 -1.82 -9.94
N ASN A 178 9.73 -0.48 -9.91
CA ASN A 178 10.94 0.33 -10.01
C ASN A 178 11.87 0.08 -8.81
N ALA A 179 11.30 0.09 -7.60
CA ALA A 179 12.03 -0.12 -6.35
C ALA A 179 12.51 -1.56 -6.13
N VAL A 180 11.85 -2.57 -6.71
CA VAL A 180 12.21 -3.99 -6.53
C VAL A 180 12.99 -4.53 -7.72
N ALA A 181 12.58 -4.24 -8.95
CA ALA A 181 13.17 -4.80 -10.15
C ALA A 181 14.51 -4.14 -10.52
N LEU A 182 14.67 -2.82 -10.34
CA LEU A 182 15.93 -2.15 -10.66
C LEU A 182 17.09 -2.56 -9.73
N PRO A 183 16.97 -2.55 -8.38
CA PRO A 183 18.09 -2.93 -7.51
C PRO A 183 18.35 -4.44 -7.45
N ASN A 184 17.34 -5.30 -7.68
CA ASN A 184 17.54 -6.76 -7.76
C ASN A 184 17.81 -7.28 -9.18
N SER A 185 17.84 -6.43 -10.20
CA SER A 185 18.14 -6.80 -11.59
C SER A 185 19.44 -7.61 -11.69
N ARG A 186 20.48 -7.28 -10.90
CA ARG A 186 21.72 -8.04 -10.81
C ARG A 186 21.51 -9.49 -10.33
N ARG A 187 20.70 -9.71 -9.30
CA ARG A 187 20.44 -11.05 -8.73
C ARG A 187 19.58 -11.88 -9.65
N ILE A 188 18.56 -11.28 -10.26
CA ILE A 188 17.66 -11.94 -11.23
C ILE A 188 18.44 -12.29 -12.50
N TYR A 189 19.21 -11.35 -13.05
CA TYR A 189 20.04 -11.56 -14.23
C TYR A 189 21.12 -12.63 -13.99
N MET A 190 21.83 -12.58 -12.85
CA MET A 190 22.82 -13.61 -12.50
C MET A 190 22.18 -14.98 -12.25
N ALA A 191 20.96 -15.05 -11.72
CA ALA A 191 20.24 -16.31 -11.52
C ALA A 191 19.79 -16.92 -12.85
N VAL A 192 19.24 -16.11 -13.77
CA VAL A 192 18.87 -16.54 -15.14
C VAL A 192 20.10 -17.00 -15.90
N ARG A 193 21.20 -16.24 -15.87
CA ARG A 193 22.44 -16.60 -16.55
C ARG A 193 23.10 -17.85 -15.97
N ARG A 194 23.10 -18.05 -14.65
CA ARG A 194 23.58 -19.31 -14.05
C ARG A 194 22.75 -20.52 -14.50
N GLY A 195 21.47 -20.31 -14.81
CA GLY A 195 20.60 -21.32 -15.42
C GLY A 195 20.96 -21.61 -16.89
N GLU A 196 21.24 -20.59 -17.69
CA GLU A 196 21.65 -20.74 -19.10
C GLU A 196 23.07 -21.32 -19.24
N GLN A 197 24.01 -20.88 -18.40
CA GLN A 197 25.40 -21.34 -18.44
C GLN A 197 25.56 -22.79 -17.96
N ARG A 198 24.61 -23.29 -17.14
CA ARG A 198 24.49 -24.73 -16.84
C ARG A 198 23.92 -25.54 -18.00
N ARG A 199 23.20 -24.92 -18.93
CA ARG A 199 22.71 -25.58 -20.15
C ARG A 199 23.75 -25.56 -21.29
N SER A 200 24.71 -24.65 -21.24
CA SER A 200 25.77 -24.50 -22.24
C SER A 200 27.14 -25.04 -21.79
N SER A 201 27.20 -25.97 -20.82
CA SER A 201 28.47 -26.59 -20.39
C SER A 201 29.04 -27.62 -21.39
N GLY A 202 28.60 -27.56 -22.64
CA GLY A 202 29.22 -28.23 -23.77
C GLY A 202 29.46 -27.21 -24.88
N ALA A 203 30.73 -26.96 -25.19
CA ALA A 203 31.24 -26.27 -26.37
C ALA A 203 30.95 -24.75 -26.49
N GLU A 204 31.98 -23.93 -26.28
CA GLU A 204 32.76 -23.29 -27.37
C GLU A 204 33.68 -22.20 -26.78
N LYS A 205 34.96 -22.26 -27.14
CA LYS A 205 35.94 -21.20 -26.89
C LYS A 205 35.40 -19.93 -27.54
N SER A 206 35.11 -18.91 -26.74
CA SER A 206 34.57 -17.62 -27.18
C SER A 206 35.33 -17.11 -28.40
N ALA A 207 34.62 -16.94 -29.52
CA ALA A 207 35.16 -16.36 -30.74
C ALA A 207 35.81 -15.00 -30.44
N ALA A 208 36.96 -14.74 -31.04
CA ALA A 208 37.69 -13.49 -30.89
C ALA A 208 36.77 -12.30 -31.26
N GLY A 209 36.45 -11.44 -30.28
CA GLY A 209 35.57 -10.28 -30.47
C GLY A 209 34.13 -10.44 -29.94
N SER A 210 33.79 -11.57 -29.30
CA SER A 210 32.49 -11.74 -28.63
C SER A 210 32.44 -11.03 -27.27
N CYS A 211 31.25 -10.51 -26.91
CA CYS A 211 31.03 -9.85 -25.62
C CYS A 211 30.86 -10.88 -24.49
N ALA A 212 31.65 -10.75 -23.42
CA ALA A 212 31.61 -11.65 -22.27
C ALA A 212 30.31 -11.57 -21.41
N LEU A 213 29.44 -10.60 -21.67
CA LEU A 213 28.15 -10.44 -20.99
C LEU A 213 26.97 -11.00 -21.80
N CYS A 214 26.83 -10.60 -23.07
CA CYS A 214 25.71 -10.98 -23.93
C CYS A 214 26.03 -12.08 -24.95
N ALA A 215 27.28 -12.54 -25.03
CA ALA A 215 27.78 -13.54 -25.99
C ALA A 215 27.58 -13.19 -27.49
N ALA A 216 27.09 -12.00 -27.81
CA ALA A 216 26.99 -11.47 -29.17
C ALA A 216 28.29 -10.79 -29.61
N GLN A 217 28.41 -10.49 -30.90
CA GLN A 217 29.52 -9.69 -31.45
C GLN A 217 29.57 -8.32 -30.76
N ALA A 218 30.75 -7.91 -30.31
CA ALA A 218 30.91 -6.68 -29.54
C ALA A 218 30.64 -5.42 -30.40
N CYS A 219 29.52 -4.74 -30.14
CA CYS A 219 29.22 -3.42 -30.71
C CYS A 219 29.89 -2.33 -29.85
N ASN A 220 30.76 -1.52 -30.45
CA ASN A 220 31.63 -0.55 -29.79
C ASN A 220 32.41 -1.21 -28.63
N PRO A 221 33.47 -1.97 -28.93
CA PRO A 221 34.14 -2.82 -27.97
C PRO A 221 34.89 -2.00 -26.90
N TYR A 222 34.69 -2.40 -25.65
CA TYR A 222 35.45 -1.95 -24.48
C TYR A 222 36.10 -3.15 -23.81
N LYS A 223 37.32 -2.96 -23.29
CA LYS A 223 38.03 -3.96 -22.48
C LYS A 223 37.95 -3.59 -21.01
N LEU A 224 37.58 -4.54 -20.15
CA LEU A 224 37.70 -4.35 -18.70
C LEU A 224 39.15 -4.62 -18.25
N ARG A 225 39.75 -3.69 -17.49
CA ARG A 225 41.14 -3.83 -17.01
C ARG A 225 41.36 -5.06 -16.12
N CYS A 226 40.33 -5.53 -15.42
CA CYS A 226 40.46 -6.63 -14.45
C CYS A 226 40.89 -7.98 -15.06
N CYS A 227 40.54 -8.24 -16.33
CA CYS A 227 40.84 -9.53 -17.00
C CYS A 227 40.98 -9.42 -18.52
N GLY A 228 40.95 -8.22 -19.09
CA GLY A 228 41.08 -7.99 -20.53
C GLY A 228 39.89 -8.49 -21.38
N ALA A 229 38.80 -8.91 -20.75
CA ALA A 229 37.63 -9.41 -21.50
C ALA A 229 36.91 -8.27 -22.23
N VAL A 230 36.42 -8.58 -23.44
CA VAL A 230 35.74 -7.63 -24.33
C VAL A 230 34.24 -7.56 -24.01
N TYR A 231 33.71 -6.35 -23.97
CA TYR A 231 32.30 -6.04 -23.74
C TYR A 231 31.80 -5.05 -24.79
N CYS A 232 30.51 -5.09 -25.13
CA CYS A 232 29.86 -3.96 -25.79
C CYS A 232 29.84 -2.75 -24.83
N TYR A 233 29.81 -1.52 -25.35
CA TYR A 233 29.70 -0.30 -24.52
C TYR A 233 28.62 -0.38 -23.44
N ALA A 234 27.38 -0.72 -23.80
CA ALA A 234 26.27 -0.84 -22.86
C ALA A 234 26.48 -1.96 -21.82
N CYS A 235 27.17 -3.04 -22.21
CA CYS A 235 27.48 -4.15 -21.31
C CYS A 235 28.63 -3.79 -20.35
N ALA A 236 29.60 -3.00 -20.79
CA ALA A 236 30.67 -2.46 -19.95
C ALA A 236 30.11 -1.49 -18.90
N CYS A 237 29.20 -0.58 -19.30
CA CYS A 237 28.51 0.32 -18.37
C CYS A 237 27.75 -0.47 -17.28
N LYS A 238 26.99 -1.50 -17.67
CA LYS A 238 26.32 -2.40 -16.72
C LYS A 238 27.28 -3.13 -15.80
N ALA A 239 28.42 -3.61 -16.32
CA ALA A 239 29.44 -4.29 -15.51
C ALA A 239 30.09 -3.35 -14.47
N LEU A 240 30.29 -2.07 -14.82
CA LEU A 240 30.80 -1.03 -13.92
C LEU A 240 29.76 -0.64 -12.87
N GLU A 241 28.51 -0.42 -13.27
CA GLU A 241 27.38 -0.14 -12.35
C GLU A 241 27.18 -1.27 -11.34
N TRP A 242 27.24 -2.53 -11.79
CA TRP A 242 27.09 -3.70 -10.93
C TRP A 242 28.33 -4.03 -10.10
N ARG A 243 29.45 -3.35 -10.35
CA ARG A 243 30.78 -3.65 -9.78
C ARG A 243 31.07 -5.15 -9.84
N ALA A 244 30.85 -5.77 -11.00
CA ALA A 244 31.07 -7.19 -11.18
C ALA A 244 31.50 -7.52 -12.62
N CYS A 245 32.66 -8.16 -12.76
CA CYS A 245 33.09 -8.71 -14.04
C CYS A 245 32.39 -10.05 -14.31
N ALA A 246 31.74 -10.17 -15.46
CA ALA A 246 31.08 -11.40 -15.91
C ALA A 246 32.07 -12.51 -16.30
N ALA A 247 33.30 -12.17 -16.66
CA ALA A 247 34.32 -13.12 -17.10
C ALA A 247 35.16 -13.68 -15.93
N CYS A 248 35.55 -12.83 -14.97
CA CYS A 248 36.45 -13.24 -13.86
C CYS A 248 35.82 -13.12 -12.45
N ALA A 249 34.54 -12.76 -12.35
CA ALA A 249 33.80 -12.60 -11.10
C ALA A 249 34.39 -11.60 -10.07
N ARG A 250 35.40 -10.81 -10.44
CA ARG A 250 36.02 -9.79 -9.58
C ARG A 250 35.09 -8.58 -9.40
N SER A 251 35.05 -8.04 -8.18
CA SER A 251 34.14 -6.95 -7.78
C SER A 251 34.80 -5.64 -7.31
N SER A 252 36.13 -5.59 -7.20
CA SER A 252 36.90 -4.38 -6.84
C SER A 252 37.69 -3.84 -8.04
N ASP A 253 37.83 -2.51 -8.11
CA ASP A 253 38.58 -1.73 -9.12
C ASP A 253 38.31 -2.12 -10.57
N LEU A 254 37.04 -2.05 -10.96
CA LEU A 254 36.62 -2.23 -12.34
C LEU A 254 36.71 -0.88 -13.07
N SER A 255 37.51 -0.85 -14.13
CA SER A 255 37.55 0.24 -15.10
C SER A 255 37.49 -0.34 -16.51
N ALA A 256 36.79 0.35 -17.41
CA ALA A 256 36.70 -0.03 -18.81
C ALA A 256 37.53 0.95 -19.65
N GLU A 257 38.22 0.43 -20.66
CA GLU A 257 38.92 1.22 -21.67
C GLU A 257 38.31 0.94 -23.05
N PRO A 258 38.18 1.96 -23.91
CA PRO A 258 37.78 1.74 -25.29
C PRO A 258 38.86 0.96 -26.06
N LEU A 259 38.43 0.14 -27.01
CA LEU A 259 39.31 -0.59 -27.95
C LEU A 259 39.44 0.10 -29.31
N TYR A 260 38.78 1.25 -29.50
CA TYR A 260 38.96 2.08 -30.68
C TYR A 260 40.13 3.07 -30.47
N PRO A 261 40.93 3.35 -31.52
CA PRO A 261 42.01 4.34 -31.48
C PRO A 261 41.49 5.78 -31.33
#